data_AF-A0A7L2F8I7-F1
#
_entry.id   AF-A0A7L2F8I7-F1
#
_cell.length_a   1.000
_cell.length_b   1.000
_cell.length_c   1.000
_cell.angle_alpha   90.00
_cell.angle_beta   90.00
_cell.angle_gamma   90.00
#
_symmetry.space_group_name_H-M   'P 1'
#
loop_
_entity.id
_entity.type
_entity.pdbx_description
1 polymer ?
#
loop_
_entity_poly.entity_id
_entity_poly.type
_entity_poly.pdbx_seq_one_letter_code
_entity_poly.pdbx_strand_id
1 'polypeptide(L)'
;YKQAWEEDKKKIHITPDIPQIVLAKANALNLSEKMYRSSFEETRKKGYDLRADAIPVKAAKASRDIASDYKYKIGYEKDKGKLVGFRSLQDDPKLVHCMQVAKMQSDREYKKAYEASKTHYQTPSDALSVVAAKEAQDRVTNTNYKRLIHQYMLLPDAMSLELYRNMNQIQSDNEYKQDYKEWFRGIGWSPIGSLDVEKSKKATEIASDRKYRQHPSMFRFTKQNDAMDLVLAKQNANIMNKV
;
A
#
# COMPACT_ATOMS: atom_id res chain seq x y z
N TYR A 1 15.94 -23.41 -115.02
CA TYR A 1 16.17 -22.08 -114.42
C TYR A 1 15.49 -21.93 -113.05
N LYS A 2 14.16 -22.11 -112.96
CA LYS A 2 13.42 -22.02 -111.68
C LYS A 2 13.93 -23.00 -110.60
N GLN A 3 14.26 -24.23 -111.01
CA GLN A 3 14.75 -25.28 -110.12
C GLN A 3 16.14 -24.98 -109.53
N ALA A 4 17.06 -24.44 -110.33
CA ALA A 4 18.40 -24.03 -109.87
C ALA A 4 18.34 -22.82 -108.89
N TRP A 5 17.42 -21.89 -109.12
CA TRP A 5 17.18 -20.75 -108.22
C TRP A 5 16.57 -21.17 -106.88
N GLU A 6 15.69 -22.18 -106.89
CA GLU A 6 15.12 -22.79 -105.68
C GLU A 6 16.19 -23.57 -104.89
N GLU A 7 17.18 -24.18 -105.56
CA GLU A 7 18.29 -24.87 -104.91
C GLU A 7 19.30 -23.90 -104.28
N ASP A 8 19.62 -22.79 -104.96
CA ASP A 8 20.59 -21.83 -104.47
C ASP A 8 20.09 -21.07 -103.22
N LYS A 9 18.78 -20.81 -103.14
CA LYS A 9 18.14 -20.26 -101.92
C LYS A 9 18.24 -21.17 -100.68
N LYS A 10 18.50 -22.46 -100.86
CA LYS A 10 18.70 -23.40 -99.74
C LYS A 10 20.13 -23.36 -99.21
N LYS A 11 21.11 -22.86 -99.97
CA LYS A 11 22.50 -22.70 -99.55
C LYS A 11 22.71 -21.34 -98.88
N ILE A 12 22.47 -21.30 -97.56
CA ILE A 12 22.80 -20.14 -96.74
C ILE A 12 24.28 -20.23 -96.34
N HIS A 13 25.14 -19.35 -96.88
CA HIS A 13 26.55 -19.24 -96.48
C HIS A 13 26.67 -18.24 -95.32
N ILE A 14 26.83 -18.76 -94.10
CA ILE A 14 27.03 -17.95 -92.90
C ILE A 14 28.52 -17.96 -92.56
N THR A 15 29.12 -16.77 -92.40
CA THR A 15 30.53 -16.66 -92.02
C THR A 15 30.73 -17.10 -90.56
N PRO A 16 31.75 -17.92 -90.24
CA PRO A 16 31.95 -18.43 -88.88
C PRO A 16 32.24 -17.39 -87.80
N ASP A 17 32.64 -16.17 -88.20
CA ASP A 17 33.13 -15.09 -87.31
C ASP A 17 32.05 -14.07 -86.92
N ILE A 18 30.77 -14.36 -87.19
CA ILE A 18 29.68 -13.51 -86.72
C ILE A 18 29.65 -13.52 -85.18
N PRO A 19 29.57 -12.36 -84.51
CA PRO A 19 29.63 -12.26 -83.04
C PRO A 19 28.65 -13.18 -82.31
N GLN A 20 27.47 -13.40 -82.88
CA GLN A 20 26.45 -14.29 -82.34
C GLN A 20 26.90 -15.75 -82.29
N ILE A 21 27.65 -16.22 -83.31
CA ILE A 21 28.18 -17.59 -83.38
C ILE A 21 29.34 -17.76 -82.41
N VAL A 22 30.21 -16.75 -82.28
CA VAL A 22 31.31 -16.76 -81.29
C VAL A 22 30.76 -16.82 -79.87
N LEU A 23 29.75 -16.00 -79.57
CA LEU A 23 29.05 -16.00 -78.28
C LEU A 23 28.36 -17.35 -78.03
N ALA A 24 27.70 -17.93 -79.04
CA ALA A 24 27.09 -19.25 -78.94
C ALA A 24 28.12 -20.35 -78.64
N LYS A 25 29.32 -20.30 -79.25
CA LYS A 25 30.43 -21.24 -78.97
C LYS A 25 30.97 -21.09 -77.55
N ALA A 26 31.19 -19.86 -77.08
CA ALA A 26 31.64 -19.60 -75.71
C ALA A 26 30.60 -20.08 -74.68
N ASN A 27 29.32 -19.81 -74.94
CA ASN A 27 28.22 -20.30 -74.11
C ASN A 27 28.12 -21.82 -74.15
N ALA A 28 28.32 -22.46 -75.30
CA ALA A 28 28.32 -23.92 -75.41
C ALA A 28 29.45 -24.56 -74.56
N LEU A 29 30.62 -23.92 -74.47
CA LEU A 29 31.70 -24.37 -73.57
C LEU A 29 31.34 -24.18 -72.10
N ASN A 30 30.79 -23.02 -71.75
CA ASN A 30 30.39 -22.70 -70.37
C ASN A 30 29.21 -23.56 -69.86
N LEU A 31 28.28 -23.92 -70.77
CA LEU A 31 27.12 -24.76 -70.48
C LEU A 31 27.40 -26.26 -70.71
N SER A 32 28.62 -26.61 -71.16
CA SER A 32 28.97 -28.01 -71.42
C SER A 32 29.08 -28.76 -70.11
N GLU A 33 28.13 -29.65 -69.88
CA GLU A 33 28.12 -30.54 -68.71
C GLU A 33 29.39 -31.40 -68.66
N LYS A 34 29.93 -31.80 -69.82
CA LYS A 34 31.18 -32.57 -69.90
C LYS A 34 32.36 -31.79 -69.32
N MET A 35 32.50 -30.52 -69.68
CA MET A 35 33.58 -29.65 -69.18
C MET A 35 33.40 -29.32 -67.71
N TYR A 36 32.15 -29.13 -67.26
CA TYR A 36 31.83 -28.96 -65.84
C TYR A 36 32.25 -30.18 -65.02
N ARG A 37 31.84 -31.38 -65.46
CA ARG A 37 32.18 -32.64 -64.77
C ARG A 37 33.70 -32.87 -64.75
N SER A 38 34.41 -32.63 -65.85
CA SER A 38 35.87 -32.80 -65.88
C SER A 38 36.58 -31.81 -64.94
N SER A 39 36.17 -30.54 -64.93
CA SER A 39 36.72 -29.53 -64.02
C SER A 39 36.43 -29.87 -62.54
N PHE A 40 35.24 -30.38 -62.25
CA PHE A 40 34.89 -30.87 -60.92
C PHE A 40 35.74 -32.07 -60.49
N GLU A 41 35.98 -33.02 -61.39
CA GLU A 41 36.88 -34.14 -61.11
C GLU A 41 38.33 -33.71 -60.90
N GLU A 42 38.82 -32.75 -61.68
CA GLU A 42 40.16 -32.17 -61.52
C GLU A 42 40.31 -31.44 -60.19
N THR A 43 39.31 -30.64 -59.78
CA THR A 43 39.32 -29.98 -58.47
C THR A 43 39.27 -30.97 -57.33
N ARG A 44 38.49 -32.06 -57.47
CA ARG A 44 38.49 -33.17 -56.49
C ARG A 44 39.84 -33.89 -56.43
N LYS A 45 40.53 -34.08 -57.56
CA LYS A 45 41.86 -34.70 -57.63
C LYS A 45 42.98 -33.83 -57.03
N LYS A 46 42.85 -32.50 -57.09
CA LYS A 46 43.81 -31.56 -56.47
C LYS A 46 43.88 -31.70 -54.94
N GLY A 47 42.87 -32.31 -54.30
CA GLY A 47 42.81 -32.52 -52.86
C GLY A 47 42.49 -31.24 -52.07
N TYR A 48 42.51 -31.36 -50.75
CA TYR A 48 42.23 -30.25 -49.83
C TYR A 48 43.35 -30.16 -48.77
N ASP A 49 43.73 -28.95 -48.36
CA ASP A 49 44.66 -28.73 -47.23
C ASP A 49 43.88 -28.84 -45.90
N LEU A 50 43.90 -30.03 -45.29
CA LEU A 50 43.26 -30.28 -44.00
C LEU A 50 44.24 -30.02 -42.86
N ARG A 51 44.23 -28.79 -42.37
CA ARG A 51 45.03 -28.41 -41.20
C ARG A 51 44.51 -29.07 -39.93
N ALA A 52 45.42 -29.27 -38.97
CA ALA A 52 45.11 -29.94 -37.71
C ALA A 52 44.08 -29.19 -36.82
N ASP A 53 43.85 -27.92 -37.10
CA ASP A 53 42.90 -27.02 -36.45
C ASP A 53 41.53 -26.95 -37.16
N ALA A 54 41.37 -27.65 -38.28
CA ALA A 54 40.10 -27.75 -38.99
C ALA A 54 38.99 -28.23 -38.04
N ILE A 55 37.81 -27.60 -38.16
CA ILE A 55 36.62 -27.92 -37.35
C ILE A 55 36.30 -29.42 -37.31
N PRO A 56 36.29 -30.19 -38.42
CA PRO A 56 36.00 -31.63 -38.36
C PRO A 56 37.05 -32.40 -37.55
N VAL A 57 38.33 -32.00 -37.62
CA VAL A 57 39.41 -32.66 -36.87
C VAL A 57 39.30 -32.34 -35.38
N LYS A 58 38.97 -31.10 -35.01
CA LYS A 58 38.70 -30.71 -33.62
C LYS A 58 37.49 -31.44 -33.04
N ALA A 59 36.40 -31.52 -33.79
CA ALA A 59 35.19 -32.23 -33.38
C ALA A 59 35.46 -33.73 -33.19
N ALA A 60 36.21 -34.36 -34.09
CA ALA A 60 36.62 -35.75 -33.97
C ALA A 60 37.49 -36.00 -32.72
N LYS A 61 38.46 -35.11 -32.44
CA LYS A 61 39.30 -35.18 -31.24
C LYS A 61 38.48 -35.05 -29.95
N ALA A 62 37.56 -34.08 -29.89
CA ALA A 62 36.68 -33.89 -28.74
C ALA A 62 35.78 -35.11 -28.50
N SER A 63 35.20 -35.67 -29.57
CA SER A 63 34.37 -36.87 -29.50
C SER A 63 35.15 -38.08 -29.00
N ARG A 64 36.40 -38.25 -29.48
CA ARG A 64 37.33 -39.29 -28.99
C ARG A 64 37.61 -39.14 -27.50
N ASP A 65 37.80 -37.90 -27.05
CA ASP A 65 38.10 -37.61 -25.65
C ASP A 65 36.90 -37.88 -24.74
N ILE A 66 35.69 -37.55 -25.18
CA ILE A 66 34.43 -37.84 -24.47
C ILE A 66 34.21 -39.35 -24.35
N ALA A 67 34.46 -40.11 -25.42
CA ALA A 67 34.30 -41.56 -25.42
C ALA A 67 35.45 -42.31 -24.70
N SER A 68 36.47 -41.61 -24.23
CA SER A 68 37.64 -42.23 -23.61
C SER A 68 37.41 -42.50 -22.12
N ASP A 69 37.19 -43.77 -21.78
CA ASP A 69 37.09 -44.24 -20.38
C ASP A 69 38.29 -43.83 -19.52
N TYR A 70 39.49 -43.79 -20.09
CA TYR A 70 40.70 -43.37 -19.38
C TYR A 70 40.61 -41.89 -18.97
N LYS A 71 40.21 -40.99 -19.89
CA LYS A 71 40.04 -39.57 -19.56
C LYS A 71 38.89 -39.36 -18.58
N TYR A 72 37.79 -40.12 -18.71
CA TYR A 72 36.70 -40.12 -17.76
C TYR A 72 37.17 -40.50 -16.35
N LYS A 73 37.91 -41.61 -16.21
CA LYS A 73 38.42 -42.09 -14.92
C LYS A 73 39.40 -41.11 -14.28
N ILE A 74 40.28 -40.49 -15.08
CA ILE A 74 41.17 -39.43 -14.58
C ILE A 74 40.36 -38.23 -14.08
N GLY A 75 39.34 -37.81 -14.81
CA GLY A 75 38.44 -36.73 -14.38
C GLY A 75 37.75 -37.09 -13.06
N TYR A 76 37.18 -38.30 -12.99
CA TYR A 76 36.55 -38.84 -11.81
C TYR A 76 37.50 -38.89 -10.61
N GLU A 77 38.73 -39.37 -10.76
CA GLU A 77 39.73 -39.39 -9.68
C GLU A 77 40.14 -37.99 -9.25
N LYS A 78 40.29 -37.05 -10.19
CA LYS A 78 40.57 -35.64 -9.88
C LYS A 78 39.41 -34.98 -9.13
N ASP A 79 38.18 -35.36 -9.43
CA ASP A 79 36.98 -34.80 -8.81
C ASP A 79 36.58 -35.55 -7.54
N LYS A 80 37.06 -36.78 -7.37
CA LYS A 80 36.86 -37.59 -6.16
C LYS A 80 37.53 -36.88 -4.98
N GLY A 81 36.72 -36.56 -3.98
CA GLY A 81 37.18 -35.82 -2.80
C GLY A 81 37.15 -34.30 -2.94
N LYS A 82 36.80 -33.76 -4.12
CA LYS A 82 36.36 -32.36 -4.22
C LYS A 82 34.95 -32.30 -3.64
N LEU A 83 34.86 -32.01 -2.35
CA LEU A 83 33.61 -31.54 -1.76
C LEU A 83 33.21 -30.29 -2.56
N VAL A 84 32.00 -30.29 -3.12
CA VAL A 84 31.35 -29.05 -3.53
C VAL A 84 31.12 -28.29 -2.23
N GLY A 85 32.14 -27.55 -1.81
CA GLY A 85 32.15 -26.85 -0.55
C GLY A 85 31.01 -25.85 -0.57
N PHE A 86 30.03 -26.05 0.31
CA PHE A 86 29.14 -24.97 0.69
C PHE A 86 29.99 -23.85 1.32
N ARG A 87 29.53 -22.59 1.21
CA ARG A 87 30.26 -21.45 1.76
C ARG A 87 30.24 -21.46 3.29
N SER A 88 29.15 -21.96 3.86
CA SER A 88 28.86 -22.01 5.29
C SER A 88 28.14 -23.32 5.62
N LEU A 89 28.44 -23.97 6.76
CA LEU A 89 27.80 -25.24 7.17
C LEU A 89 26.28 -25.14 7.23
N GLN A 90 25.79 -23.92 7.44
CA GLN A 90 24.40 -23.53 7.47
C GLN A 90 23.70 -23.64 6.11
N ASP A 91 24.45 -23.67 5.01
CA ASP A 91 23.89 -23.71 3.65
C ASP A 91 23.43 -25.13 3.24
N ASP A 92 23.90 -26.17 3.93
CA ASP A 92 23.44 -27.55 3.71
C ASP A 92 22.48 -28.00 4.83
N PRO A 93 21.17 -28.07 4.57
CA PRO A 93 20.17 -28.49 5.56
C PRO A 93 20.45 -29.85 6.18
N LYS A 94 21.05 -30.78 5.43
CA LYS A 94 21.34 -32.14 5.92
C LYS A 94 22.44 -32.12 6.97
N LEU A 95 23.50 -31.36 6.75
CA LEU A 95 24.61 -31.24 7.70
C LEU A 95 24.20 -30.45 8.95
N VAL A 96 23.39 -29.39 8.78
CA VAL A 96 22.78 -28.68 9.93
C VAL A 96 21.98 -29.65 10.79
N HIS A 97 21.14 -30.48 10.16
CA HIS A 97 20.35 -31.48 10.87
C HIS A 97 21.24 -32.51 11.60
N CYS A 98 22.26 -33.05 10.94
CA CYS A 98 23.21 -33.98 11.56
C CYS A 98 23.91 -33.35 12.78
N MET A 99 24.30 -32.07 12.70
CA MET A 99 24.89 -31.36 13.84
C MET A 99 23.90 -31.19 15.00
N GLN A 100 22.63 -30.91 14.72
CA GLN A 100 21.59 -30.84 15.75
C GLN A 100 21.38 -32.20 16.43
N VAL A 101 21.30 -33.29 15.66
CA VAL A 101 21.19 -34.65 16.18
C VAL A 101 22.39 -35.00 17.06
N ALA A 102 23.61 -34.68 16.63
CA ALA A 102 24.82 -34.92 17.42
C ALA A 102 24.82 -34.12 18.74
N LYS A 103 24.31 -32.87 18.73
CA LYS A 103 24.14 -32.08 19.95
C LYS A 103 23.13 -32.71 20.91
N MET A 104 22.00 -33.21 20.39
CA MET A 104 20.99 -33.90 21.20
C MET A 104 21.52 -35.21 21.81
N GLN A 105 22.35 -35.95 21.08
CA GLN A 105 22.99 -37.18 21.56
C GLN A 105 24.15 -36.92 22.53
N SER A 106 24.60 -35.67 22.69
CA SER A 106 25.73 -35.35 23.55
C SER A 106 25.31 -35.33 25.01
N ASP A 107 25.82 -36.30 25.79
CA ASP A 107 25.66 -36.34 27.25
C ASP A 107 26.12 -35.07 27.95
N ARG A 108 27.14 -34.41 27.39
CA ARG A 108 27.65 -33.13 27.92
C ARG A 108 26.60 -32.03 27.79
N GLU A 109 25.99 -31.91 26.62
CA GLU A 109 24.96 -30.88 26.39
C GLU A 109 23.69 -31.23 27.18
N TYR A 110 23.34 -32.52 27.29
CA TYR A 110 22.25 -33.00 28.13
C TYR A 110 22.41 -32.60 29.61
N LYS A 111 23.61 -32.77 30.19
CA LYS A 111 23.87 -32.47 31.61
C LYS A 111 24.19 -31.00 31.89
N LYS A 112 24.46 -30.19 30.87
CA LYS A 112 24.91 -28.80 31.01
C LYS A 112 23.95 -27.94 31.82
N ALA A 113 22.65 -28.00 31.52
CA ALA A 113 21.64 -27.22 32.22
C ALA A 113 21.51 -27.67 33.69
N TYR A 114 21.53 -28.98 33.92
CA TYR A 114 21.47 -29.56 35.25
C TYR A 114 22.66 -29.15 36.12
N GLU A 115 23.89 -29.24 35.61
CA GLU A 115 25.09 -28.81 36.35
C GLU A 115 25.07 -27.31 36.64
N ALA A 116 24.56 -26.49 35.72
CA ALA A 116 24.41 -25.06 35.92
C ALA A 116 23.36 -24.71 37.00
N SER A 117 22.25 -25.46 37.07
CA SER A 117 21.18 -25.20 38.04
C SER A 117 21.34 -25.94 39.36
N LYS A 118 22.18 -26.97 39.44
CA LYS A 118 22.33 -27.84 40.61
C LYS A 118 22.73 -27.08 41.89
N THR A 119 23.46 -25.99 41.74
CA THR A 119 23.87 -25.13 42.87
C THR A 119 22.87 -24.01 43.14
N HIS A 120 21.90 -23.80 42.24
CA HIS A 120 20.86 -22.81 42.42
C HIS A 120 19.73 -23.38 43.28
N TYR A 121 19.86 -23.24 44.60
CA TYR A 121 18.75 -23.48 45.52
C TYR A 121 17.95 -22.18 45.72
N GLN A 122 16.63 -22.26 45.60
CA GLN A 122 15.74 -21.17 45.94
C GLN A 122 15.10 -21.47 47.28
N THR A 123 15.51 -20.75 48.32
CA THR A 123 14.86 -20.83 49.63
C THR A 123 13.45 -20.26 49.51
N PRO A 124 12.40 -20.97 49.94
CA PRO A 124 11.04 -20.41 49.90
C PRO A 124 10.99 -19.14 50.76
N SER A 125 10.18 -18.16 50.32
CA SER A 125 10.03 -16.88 51.03
C SER A 125 9.60 -17.04 52.48
N ASP A 126 8.89 -18.13 52.75
CA ASP A 126 8.24 -18.44 54.01
C ASP A 126 9.12 -19.35 54.89
N ALA A 127 10.36 -19.63 54.46
CA ALA A 127 11.33 -20.30 55.31
C ALA A 127 11.55 -19.50 56.60
N LEU A 128 11.50 -20.18 57.74
CA LEU A 128 11.61 -19.56 59.06
C LEU A 128 12.84 -18.65 59.19
N SER A 129 13.98 -19.06 58.61
CA SER A 129 15.22 -18.27 58.61
C SER A 129 15.09 -16.96 57.82
N VAL A 130 14.39 -16.98 56.69
CA VAL A 130 14.17 -15.80 55.83
C VAL A 130 13.18 -14.86 56.50
N VAL A 131 12.09 -15.38 57.06
CA VAL A 131 11.09 -14.59 57.79
C VAL A 131 11.73 -13.95 59.02
N ALA A 132 12.45 -14.72 59.84
CA ALA A 132 13.13 -14.19 61.02
C ALA A 132 14.15 -13.11 60.67
N ALA A 133 14.92 -13.28 59.58
CA ALA A 133 15.87 -12.27 59.11
C ALA A 133 15.17 -10.98 58.64
N LYS A 134 14.06 -11.08 57.91
CA LYS A 134 13.26 -9.93 57.49
C LYS A 134 12.74 -9.15 58.69
N GLU A 135 12.13 -9.82 59.65
CA GLU A 135 11.61 -9.13 60.83
C GLU A 135 12.73 -8.54 61.70
N ALA A 136 13.89 -9.20 61.79
CA ALA A 136 15.05 -8.65 62.47
C ALA A 136 15.54 -7.39 61.77
N GLN A 137 15.62 -7.41 60.43
CA GLN A 137 15.98 -6.25 59.63
C GLN A 137 14.97 -5.12 59.82
N ASP A 138 13.67 -5.39 59.77
CA ASP A 138 12.61 -4.40 60.00
C ASP A 138 12.71 -3.73 61.38
N ARG A 139 13.10 -4.49 62.41
CA ARG A 139 13.32 -3.98 63.78
C ARG A 139 14.61 -3.17 63.91
N VAL A 140 15.68 -3.55 63.20
CA VAL A 140 16.96 -2.85 63.19
C VAL A 140 16.89 -1.56 62.37
N THR A 141 16.20 -1.59 61.24
CA THR A 141 16.02 -0.40 60.41
C THR A 141 15.02 0.54 61.05
N ASN A 142 15.47 1.77 61.32
CA ASN A 142 14.63 2.85 61.83
C ASN A 142 13.62 3.40 60.78
N THR A 143 13.39 2.66 59.70
CA THR A 143 12.56 3.02 58.54
C THR A 143 11.10 3.21 58.93
N ASN A 144 10.57 2.35 59.81
CA ASN A 144 9.20 2.45 60.31
C ASN A 144 9.02 3.45 61.46
N TYR A 145 10.10 3.87 62.12
CA TYR A 145 10.05 4.79 63.26
C TYR A 145 10.01 6.28 62.83
N LYS A 146 10.64 6.61 61.71
CA LYS A 146 10.59 7.95 61.11
C LYS A 146 9.54 8.02 60.00
N ARG A 147 8.26 7.94 60.37
CA ARG A 147 7.17 8.17 59.42
C ARG A 147 6.96 9.68 59.25
N LEU A 148 7.85 10.32 58.50
CA LEU A 148 7.71 11.73 58.13
C LEU A 148 6.42 11.88 57.32
N ILE A 149 5.47 12.67 57.83
CA ILE A 149 4.24 12.99 57.11
C ILE A 149 4.64 13.94 55.97
N HIS A 150 4.88 13.38 54.78
CA HIS A 150 5.20 14.15 53.58
C HIS A 150 3.95 14.70 52.86
N GLN A 151 2.76 14.36 53.34
CA GLN A 151 1.49 14.83 52.80
C GLN A 151 0.76 15.71 53.79
N TYR A 152 0.76 17.02 53.53
CA TYR A 152 -0.23 17.92 54.11
C TYR A 152 -1.52 17.78 53.30
N MET A 153 -2.46 16.98 53.79
CA MET A 153 -3.80 16.99 53.21
C MET A 153 -4.50 18.27 53.66
N LEU A 154 -4.87 19.14 52.72
CA LEU A 154 -5.79 20.24 52.99
C LEU A 154 -7.14 19.62 53.39
N LEU A 155 -7.73 20.10 54.48
CA LEU A 155 -9.05 19.65 54.89
C LEU A 155 -10.05 19.96 53.77
N PRO A 156 -11.08 19.13 53.55
CA PRO A 156 -12.07 19.36 52.50
C PRO A 156 -12.88 20.66 52.70
N ASP A 157 -12.91 21.18 53.93
CA ASP A 157 -13.53 22.46 54.34
C ASP A 157 -12.51 23.64 54.31
N ALA A 158 -11.30 23.42 53.78
CA ALA A 158 -10.33 24.49 53.67
C ALA A 158 -10.81 25.52 52.64
N MET A 159 -10.97 26.77 53.06
CA MET A 159 -11.43 27.85 52.18
C MET A 159 -10.58 28.02 50.91
N SER A 160 -9.27 27.79 50.99
CA SER A 160 -8.38 27.86 49.83
C SER A 160 -8.76 26.85 48.74
N LEU A 161 -9.26 25.67 49.14
CA LEU A 161 -9.68 24.61 48.24
C LEU A 161 -11.03 24.92 47.61
N GLU A 162 -11.96 25.51 48.36
CA GLU A 162 -13.24 26.00 47.82
C GLU A 162 -13.04 27.13 46.81
N LEU A 163 -12.20 28.13 47.14
CA LEU A 163 -11.87 29.24 46.24
C LEU A 163 -11.23 28.72 44.95
N TYR A 164 -10.34 27.74 45.06
CA TYR A 164 -9.73 27.11 43.89
C TYR A 164 -10.76 26.36 43.04
N ARG A 165 -11.67 25.60 43.65
CA ARG A 165 -12.77 24.93 42.93
C ARG A 165 -13.63 25.95 42.18
N ASN A 166 -14.10 26.98 42.86
CA ASN A 166 -14.92 28.03 42.25
C ASN A 166 -14.20 28.72 41.08
N MET A 167 -12.90 29.00 41.23
CA MET A 167 -12.10 29.57 40.14
C MET A 167 -12.02 28.63 38.92
N ASN A 168 -11.82 27.33 39.15
CA ASN A 168 -11.80 26.35 38.07
C ASN A 168 -13.16 26.20 37.38
N GLN A 169 -14.25 26.25 38.14
CA GLN A 169 -15.61 26.22 37.61
C GLN A 169 -15.87 27.40 36.67
N ILE A 170 -15.52 28.61 37.12
CA ILE A 170 -15.63 29.84 36.32
C ILE A 170 -14.76 29.78 35.06
N GLN A 171 -13.56 29.21 35.17
CA GLN A 171 -12.64 29.06 34.02
C GLN A 171 -13.05 27.91 33.08
N SER A 172 -13.84 26.95 33.56
CA SER A 172 -14.15 25.73 32.83
C SER A 172 -15.12 26.03 31.69
N ASP A 173 -14.56 25.99 30.48
CA ASP A 173 -15.30 26.05 29.22
C ASP A 173 -16.40 24.97 29.10
N ASN A 174 -16.24 23.87 29.84
CA ASN A 174 -17.21 22.78 29.86
C ASN A 174 -18.46 23.15 30.67
N GLU A 175 -18.26 23.75 31.85
CA GLU A 175 -19.35 24.21 32.71
C GLU A 175 -20.03 25.44 32.10
N TYR A 176 -19.25 26.39 31.55
CA TYR A 176 -19.80 27.54 30.83
C TYR A 176 -20.76 27.15 29.70
N LYS A 177 -20.46 26.05 28.99
CA LYS A 177 -21.28 25.53 27.89
C LYS A 177 -22.28 24.48 28.35
N GLN A 178 -22.40 24.18 29.63
CA GLN A 178 -23.25 23.10 30.13
C GLN A 178 -24.72 23.36 29.79
N ASP A 179 -25.25 24.53 30.14
CA ASP A 179 -26.64 24.89 29.85
C ASP A 179 -26.94 24.81 28.34
N TYR A 180 -26.02 25.30 27.51
CA TYR A 180 -26.13 25.17 26.06
C TYR A 180 -26.16 23.72 25.60
N LYS A 181 -25.28 22.86 26.14
CA LYS A 181 -25.20 21.44 25.79
C LYS A 181 -26.42 20.65 26.24
N GLU A 182 -26.97 20.95 27.41
CA GLU A 182 -28.09 20.23 28.01
C GLU A 182 -29.43 20.69 27.42
N TRP A 183 -29.64 21.99 27.29
CA TRP A 183 -30.96 22.55 26.99
C TRP A 183 -31.12 23.01 25.56
N PHE A 184 -30.08 23.56 24.93
CA PHE A 184 -30.22 24.26 23.65
C PHE A 184 -29.68 23.48 22.45
N ARG A 185 -28.70 22.61 22.68
CA ARG A 185 -28.06 21.80 21.65
C ARG A 185 -29.09 20.86 21.02
N GLY A 186 -29.41 21.10 19.74
CA GLY A 186 -30.34 20.28 18.97
C GLY A 186 -31.77 20.81 18.93
N ILE A 187 -32.08 21.91 19.62
CA ILE A 187 -33.34 22.62 19.39
C ILE A 187 -33.27 23.29 18.01
N GLY A 188 -34.18 22.92 17.12
CA GLY A 188 -34.31 23.55 15.80
C GLY A 188 -34.80 24.99 15.94
N TRP A 189 -34.31 25.87 15.06
CA TRP A 189 -34.79 27.25 15.02
C TRP A 189 -36.23 27.30 14.49
N SER A 190 -37.15 27.89 15.25
CA SER A 190 -38.52 28.15 14.81
C SER A 190 -38.69 29.64 14.51
N PRO A 191 -39.11 30.01 13.29
CA PRO A 191 -39.34 31.41 12.93
C PRO A 191 -40.66 31.97 13.48
N ILE A 192 -41.41 31.18 14.24
CA ILE A 192 -42.73 31.59 14.74
C ILE A 192 -42.58 32.74 15.75
N GLY A 193 -43.27 33.85 15.52
CA GLY A 193 -43.11 35.07 16.32
C GLY A 193 -41.91 35.94 15.91
N SER A 194 -41.10 35.54 14.92
CA SER A 194 -40.12 36.44 14.31
C SER A 194 -40.83 37.60 13.60
N LEU A 195 -40.19 38.77 13.60
CA LEU A 195 -40.77 39.99 13.03
C LEU A 195 -41.17 39.80 11.56
N ASP A 196 -40.36 39.08 10.78
CA ASP A 196 -40.61 38.86 9.36
C ASP A 196 -41.79 37.90 9.13
N VAL A 197 -41.92 36.86 9.94
CA VAL A 197 -43.09 35.97 9.90
C VAL A 197 -44.36 36.71 10.32
N GLU A 198 -44.30 37.55 11.35
CA GLU A 198 -45.47 38.33 11.78
C GLU A 198 -45.87 39.40 10.75
N LYS A 199 -44.90 40.07 10.11
CA LYS A 199 -45.15 40.97 8.98
C LYS A 199 -45.80 40.23 7.81
N SER A 200 -45.28 39.06 7.43
CA SER A 200 -45.83 38.25 6.34
C SER A 200 -47.26 37.78 6.64
N LYS A 201 -47.52 37.31 7.87
CA LYS A 201 -48.88 36.98 8.33
C LYS A 201 -49.80 38.18 8.14
N LYS A 202 -49.44 39.34 8.68
CA LYS A 202 -50.24 40.58 8.59
C LYS A 202 -50.49 41.01 7.15
N ALA A 203 -49.48 40.97 6.29
CA ALA A 203 -49.62 41.25 4.86
C ALA A 203 -50.62 40.30 4.19
N THR A 204 -50.56 39.01 4.53
CA THR A 204 -51.51 37.99 4.06
C THR A 204 -52.94 38.26 4.56
N GLU A 205 -53.10 38.75 5.79
CA GLU A 205 -54.41 39.16 6.30
C GLU A 205 -55.01 40.32 5.51
N ILE A 206 -54.18 41.32 5.19
CA ILE A 206 -54.57 42.51 4.43
C ILE A 206 -54.92 42.13 2.98
N ALA A 207 -54.16 41.23 2.36
CA ALA A 207 -54.40 40.75 1.00
C ALA A 207 -55.64 39.84 0.88
N SER A 208 -56.18 39.32 1.99
CA SER A 208 -57.30 38.39 1.97
C SER A 208 -58.63 39.11 1.74
N ASP A 209 -59.22 38.92 0.56
CA ASP A 209 -60.51 39.54 0.18
C ASP A 209 -61.64 39.17 1.16
N ARG A 210 -61.62 37.94 1.68
CA ARG A 210 -62.57 37.46 2.71
C ARG A 210 -62.45 38.25 4.02
N LYS A 211 -61.23 38.58 4.45
CA LYS A 211 -61.02 39.39 5.66
C LYS A 211 -61.32 40.87 5.40
N TYR A 212 -61.17 41.34 4.16
CA TYR A 212 -61.45 42.72 3.77
C TYR A 212 -62.95 43.01 3.60
N ARG A 213 -63.69 42.17 2.87
CA ARG A 213 -65.11 42.37 2.55
C ARG A 213 -66.01 41.81 3.66
N GLN A 214 -65.98 42.47 4.82
CA GLN A 214 -66.86 42.14 5.94
C GLN A 214 -68.15 42.96 5.89
N HIS A 215 -69.28 42.33 6.21
CA HIS A 215 -70.56 43.02 6.27
C HIS A 215 -70.56 44.02 7.45
N PRO A 216 -71.12 45.24 7.30
CA PRO A 216 -71.12 46.25 8.35
C PRO A 216 -71.69 45.80 9.71
N SER A 217 -72.59 44.80 9.71
CA SER A 217 -73.14 44.21 10.95
C SER A 217 -72.11 43.48 11.82
N MET A 218 -70.94 43.10 11.28
CA MET A 218 -69.87 42.48 12.06
C MET A 218 -69.11 43.50 12.92
N PHE A 219 -69.13 44.77 12.53
CA PHE A 219 -68.45 45.82 13.27
C PHE A 219 -69.41 46.43 14.30
N ARG A 220 -69.04 46.35 15.58
CA ARG A 220 -69.76 47.09 16.61
C ARG A 220 -69.40 48.56 16.47
N PHE A 221 -70.39 49.41 16.26
CA PHE A 221 -70.18 50.86 16.31
C PHE A 221 -69.87 51.28 17.74
N THR A 222 -68.67 51.84 17.95
CA THR A 222 -68.30 52.51 19.20
C THR A 222 -67.94 53.95 18.86
N LYS A 223 -68.58 54.91 19.53
CA LYS A 223 -68.26 56.33 19.40
C LYS A 223 -67.29 56.70 20.51
N GLN A 224 -66.22 57.41 20.16
CA GLN A 224 -65.30 57.93 21.18
C GLN A 224 -66.03 58.94 22.06
N ASN A 225 -65.89 58.82 23.39
CA ASN A 225 -66.53 59.73 24.34
C ASN A 225 -66.11 61.19 24.16
N ASP A 226 -64.92 61.41 23.59
CA ASP A 226 -64.34 62.73 23.32
C ASP A 226 -64.70 63.25 21.92
N ALA A 227 -65.59 62.58 21.20
CA ALA A 227 -66.12 63.09 19.94
C ALA A 227 -66.75 64.47 20.17
N MET A 228 -66.46 65.43 19.28
CA MET A 228 -66.83 66.84 19.42
C MET A 228 -68.32 67.04 19.73
N ASP A 229 -69.18 66.25 19.09
CA ASP A 229 -70.63 66.30 19.28
C ASP A 229 -71.08 65.77 20.64
N LEU A 230 -70.42 64.73 21.20
CA LEU A 230 -70.64 64.28 22.57
C LEU A 230 -70.12 65.29 23.59
N VAL A 231 -68.96 65.88 23.34
CA VAL A 231 -68.37 66.92 24.22
C VAL A 231 -69.27 68.16 24.22
N LEU A 232 -69.74 68.59 23.06
CA LEU A 232 -70.65 69.73 22.91
C LEU A 232 -72.02 69.42 23.53
N ALA A 233 -72.57 68.22 23.34
CA ALA A 233 -73.79 67.80 24.02
C ALA A 233 -73.62 67.80 25.55
N LYS A 234 -72.48 67.33 26.06
CA LYS A 234 -72.14 67.34 27.48
C LYS A 234 -72.00 68.78 28.02
N GLN A 235 -71.33 69.67 27.30
CA GLN A 235 -71.18 71.08 27.67
C GLN A 235 -72.54 71.80 27.66
N ASN A 236 -73.35 71.59 26.62
CA ASN A 236 -74.69 72.17 26.53
C ASN A 236 -75.61 71.67 27.65
N ALA A 237 -75.59 70.37 27.97
CA ALA A 237 -76.33 69.82 29.10
C ALA A 237 -75.89 70.47 30.43
N ASN A 238 -74.58 70.68 30.63
CA ASN A 238 -74.04 71.35 31.81
C ASN A 238 -74.46 72.84 31.90
N ILE A 239 -74.66 73.51 30.77
CA ILE A 239 -75.16 74.90 30.73
C ILE A 239 -76.67 74.93 31.06
N MET A 240 -77.46 74.03 30.47
CA MET A 240 -78.91 73.95 30.70
C MET A 240 -79.26 73.59 32.15
N ASN A 241 -78.47 72.74 32.81
CA ASN A 241 -78.69 72.35 34.21
C ASN A 241 -78.29 73.42 35.25
N LYS A 242 -77.77 74.59 34.82
CA LYS A 242 -77.35 75.68 35.71
C LYS A 242 -78.41 76.78 35.92
N VAL A 243 -79.65 76.52 35.48
CA VAL A 243 -80.85 77.35 35.76
C VAL A 243 -81.80 76.54 36.62
#